data_AF-A0AAD9KZB4-F1
#
_entry.id   AF-A0AAD9KZB4-F1
#
_cell.length_a   1.000
_cell.length_b   1.000
_cell.length_c   1.000
_cell.angle_alpha   90.00
_cell.angle_beta   90.00
_cell.angle_gamma   90.00
#
_symmetry.space_group_name_H-M   'P 1'
#
loop_
_entity.id
_entity.type
_entity.pdbx_description
1 polymer ?
#
loop_
_entity_poly.entity_id
_entity_poly.type
_entity_poly.pdbx_seq_one_letter_code
_entity_poly.pdbx_strand_id
1 'polypeptide(L)'
;METTRTSIVLAVNALLSVFGFLLSYRLINKLGDMFIRANLFGIDMNKCTYDPTIRSEPNSKLKIPEAQGVVVGAVFLMIMFIFIPVAFYKNLGLENGQFPFHEYVKYLAALLSICCMIFLGFADDVLDLRWRHKLLMPMMATLPLLMVYFVSFNLTFIIVPVPVRWLFGYSVDIGMCCFTKCLCVCVCHKPCILVMIIGSLLLCVNLWKPNSKVFSLLIDKQYSSSQEID
;
A
#
# COMPACT_ATOMS: atom_id res chain seq x y z
N MET A 1 13.81 21.70 -18.77
CA MET A 1 12.42 21.90 -18.28
C MET A 1 11.90 20.71 -17.49
N GLU A 2 12.26 19.46 -17.79
CA GLU A 2 11.77 18.29 -17.02
C GLU A 2 12.15 18.26 -15.55
N THR A 3 13.40 18.60 -15.24
CA THR A 3 13.92 18.55 -13.87
C THR A 3 13.21 19.51 -12.93
N THR A 4 12.77 20.68 -13.42
CA THR A 4 11.99 21.63 -12.63
C THR A 4 10.54 21.19 -12.44
N ARG A 5 10.01 20.30 -13.31
CA ARG A 5 8.66 19.72 -13.17
C ARG A 5 8.63 18.70 -12.05
N THR A 6 9.57 17.76 -12.07
CA THR A 6 9.65 16.70 -11.06
C THR A 6 9.97 17.27 -9.68
N SER A 7 10.80 18.31 -9.60
CA SER A 7 11.10 18.98 -8.33
C SER A 7 9.86 19.62 -7.69
N ILE A 8 8.95 20.22 -8.46
CA ILE A 8 7.70 20.81 -7.93
C ILE A 8 6.80 19.72 -7.35
N VAL A 9 6.57 18.62 -8.09
CA VAL A 9 5.73 17.51 -7.63
C VAL A 9 6.30 16.86 -6.36
N LEU A 10 7.62 16.67 -6.32
CA LEU A 10 8.30 16.15 -5.13
C LEU A 10 8.23 17.10 -3.94
N ALA A 11 8.38 18.40 -4.16
CA ALA A 11 8.25 19.41 -3.12
C ALA A 11 6.84 19.44 -2.52
N VAL A 12 5.80 19.39 -3.37
CA VAL A 12 4.40 19.33 -2.89
C VAL A 12 4.15 18.04 -2.12
N ASN A 13 4.65 16.89 -2.60
CA ASN A 13 4.53 15.63 -1.88
C ASN A 13 5.21 15.68 -0.50
N ALA A 14 6.39 16.29 -0.40
CA ALA A 14 7.09 16.46 0.87
C ALA A 14 6.30 17.36 1.84
N LEU A 15 5.75 18.47 1.37
CA LEU A 15 4.89 19.35 2.18
C LEU A 15 3.63 18.64 2.67
N LEU A 16 2.96 17.90 1.79
CA LEU A 16 1.78 17.10 2.12
C LEU A 16 2.10 15.98 3.13
N SER A 17 3.29 15.37 3.05
CA SER A 17 3.74 14.36 4.00
C SER A 17 3.96 14.95 5.40
N VAL A 18 4.60 16.13 5.50
CA VAL A 18 4.75 16.85 6.78
C VAL A 18 3.39 17.24 7.36
N PHE A 19 2.49 17.75 6.52
CA PHE A 19 1.12 18.05 6.93
C PHE A 19 0.39 16.80 7.43
N GLY A 20 0.54 15.68 6.73
CA GLY A 20 -0.01 14.39 7.12
C GLY A 20 0.47 13.91 8.46
N PHE A 21 1.78 13.99 8.72
CA PHE A 21 2.36 13.64 10.00
C PHE A 21 1.75 14.46 11.15
N LEU A 22 1.66 15.78 10.98
CA LEU A 22 1.07 16.67 11.98
C LEU A 22 -0.41 16.36 12.22
N LEU A 23 -1.16 16.09 11.15
CA LEU A 23 -2.57 15.75 11.23
C LEU A 23 -2.78 14.41 11.93
N SER A 24 -2.04 13.37 11.55
CA SER A 24 -2.08 12.06 12.21
C SER A 24 -1.73 12.16 13.69
N TYR A 25 -0.68 12.92 14.05
CA TYR A 25 -0.30 13.12 15.45
C TYR A 25 -1.44 13.75 16.28
N ARG A 26 -2.13 14.75 15.73
CA ARG A 26 -3.28 15.36 16.42
C ARG A 26 -4.50 14.46 16.47
N LEU A 27 -4.76 13.67 15.43
CA LEU A 27 -5.91 12.78 15.37
C LEU A 27 -5.75 11.58 16.31
N ILE A 28 -4.57 10.96 16.40
CA ILE A 28 -4.34 9.83 17.33
C ILE A 28 -4.67 10.24 18.77
N ASN A 29 -4.19 11.40 19.22
CA ASN A 29 -4.45 11.88 20.58
C ASN A 29 -5.92 12.22 20.81
N LYS A 30 -6.63 12.78 19.82
CA LYS A 30 -8.05 13.16 19.97
C LYS A 30 -9.01 11.98 19.87
N LEU A 31 -8.69 11.00 19.03
CA LEU A 31 -9.58 9.89 18.74
C LEU A 31 -9.41 8.75 19.75
N GLY A 32 -8.31 8.68 20.49
CA GLY A 32 -8.04 7.63 21.49
C GLY A 32 -9.20 7.36 22.44
N ASP A 33 -9.81 8.40 22.99
CA ASP A 33 -10.97 8.27 23.90
C ASP A 33 -12.21 7.67 23.24
N MET A 34 -12.35 7.80 21.91
CA MET A 34 -13.47 7.20 21.18
C MET A 34 -13.25 5.69 20.99
N PHE A 35 -12.02 5.24 20.78
CA PHE A 35 -11.71 3.81 20.68
C PHE A 35 -11.90 3.09 22.01
N ILE A 36 -11.51 3.74 23.11
CA ILE A 36 -11.77 3.21 24.46
C ILE A 36 -13.29 3.07 24.71
N ARG A 37 -14.08 4.07 24.30
CA ARG A 37 -15.55 4.03 24.38
C ARG A 37 -16.18 2.97 23.48
N ALA A 38 -15.57 2.69 22.34
CA ALA A 38 -16.00 1.64 21.41
C ALA A 38 -15.57 0.23 21.84
N ASN A 39 -15.00 0.06 23.04
CA ASN A 39 -14.48 -1.20 23.57
C ASN A 39 -13.33 -1.80 22.72
N LEU A 40 -12.66 -0.98 21.91
CA LEU A 40 -11.46 -1.32 21.14
C LEU A 40 -10.23 -0.91 21.94
N PHE A 41 -9.91 -1.67 22.98
CA PHE A 41 -8.76 -1.42 23.82
C PHE A 41 -8.04 -2.71 24.21
N GLY A 42 -6.73 -2.59 24.31
CA GLY A 42 -5.81 -3.63 24.76
C GLY A 42 -5.28 -3.33 26.14
N ILE A 43 -4.88 -4.39 26.84
CA ILE A 43 -4.14 -4.29 28.09
C ILE A 43 -2.73 -4.75 27.82
N ASP A 44 -1.73 -3.93 28.16
CA ASP A 44 -0.33 -4.31 28.06
C ASP A 44 -0.05 -5.46 29.05
N MET A 45 0.13 -6.67 28.51
CA MET A 45 0.36 -7.89 29.32
C MET A 45 1.72 -7.89 30.00
N ASN A 46 2.69 -7.14 29.46
CA ASN A 46 4.06 -7.10 29.94
C ASN A 46 4.31 -6.00 30.96
N LYS A 47 3.31 -5.16 31.26
CA LYS A 47 3.41 -4.09 32.26
C LYS A 47 2.32 -4.18 33.29
N CYS A 48 2.72 -4.18 34.56
CA CYS A 48 1.81 -4.04 35.70
C CYS A 48 1.47 -2.56 35.97
N THR A 49 1.35 -1.74 34.92
CA THR A 49 1.04 -0.32 35.08
C THR A 49 -0.44 -0.15 35.38
N TYR A 50 -0.71 0.43 36.54
CA TYR A 50 -2.05 0.65 37.07
C TYR A 50 -2.58 2.02 36.63
N ASP A 51 -3.88 2.11 36.36
CA ASP A 51 -4.51 3.39 36.02
C ASP A 51 -4.54 4.32 37.26
N PRO A 52 -3.83 5.46 37.25
CA PRO A 52 -3.82 6.37 38.40
C PRO A 52 -5.14 7.13 38.60
N THR A 53 -6.06 7.09 37.62
CA THR A 53 -7.33 7.83 37.65
C THR A 53 -8.49 7.03 38.25
N ILE A 54 -8.38 5.69 38.33
CA ILE A 54 -9.39 4.80 38.93
C ILE A 54 -8.88 4.30 40.27
N ARG A 55 -9.04 5.11 41.33
CA ARG A 55 -8.61 4.78 42.71
C ARG A 55 -9.51 3.73 43.40
N SER A 56 -10.65 3.40 42.82
CA SER A 56 -11.74 2.66 43.48
C SER A 56 -11.76 1.15 43.23
N GLU A 57 -11.09 0.69 42.18
CA GLU A 57 -10.85 -0.74 41.90
C GLU A 57 -9.36 -0.99 42.21
N PRO A 58 -8.95 -2.12 42.82
CA PRO A 58 -7.54 -2.43 43.10
C PRO A 58 -6.85 -3.33 42.04
N ASN A 59 -7.51 -3.70 40.93
CA ASN A 59 -6.95 -4.54 39.85
C ASN A 59 -7.20 -4.08 38.38
N SER A 60 -7.62 -2.84 38.12
CA SER A 60 -7.74 -2.25 36.77
C SER A 60 -6.39 -1.85 36.15
N LYS A 61 -5.89 -2.67 35.22
CA LYS A 61 -4.73 -2.36 34.37
C LYS A 61 -5.06 -1.21 33.38
N LEU A 62 -4.05 -0.41 33.01
CA LEU A 62 -4.18 0.69 32.05
C LEU A 62 -4.72 0.19 30.70
N LYS A 63 -5.80 0.80 30.21
CA LYS A 63 -6.40 0.50 28.90
C LYS A 63 -5.75 1.36 27.83
N ILE A 64 -5.26 0.73 26.76
CA ILE A 64 -4.62 1.41 25.64
C ILE A 64 -5.52 1.22 24.41
N PRO A 65 -5.87 2.30 23.67
CA PRO A 65 -6.72 2.17 22.50
C PRO A 65 -6.03 1.31 21.43
N GLU A 66 -6.73 0.29 20.94
CA GLU A 66 -6.28 -0.58 19.84
C GLU A 66 -6.73 -0.03 18.48
N ALA A 67 -6.24 -0.64 17.39
CA ALA A 67 -6.59 -0.30 16.01
C ALA A 67 -6.33 1.16 15.55
N GLN A 68 -5.43 1.92 16.19
CA GLN A 68 -5.09 3.30 15.79
C GLN A 68 -4.48 3.42 14.38
N GLY A 69 -4.02 2.31 13.80
CA GLY A 69 -3.52 2.25 12.43
C GLY A 69 -4.54 2.72 11.38
N VAL A 70 -5.85 2.54 11.63
CA VAL A 70 -6.91 2.99 10.71
C VAL A 70 -6.92 4.51 10.55
N VAL A 71 -6.60 5.25 11.62
CA VAL A 71 -6.54 6.73 11.62
C VAL A 71 -5.40 7.20 10.72
N VAL A 72 -4.23 6.57 10.85
CA VAL A 72 -3.06 6.88 10.01
C VAL A 72 -3.33 6.51 8.56
N GLY A 73 -3.93 5.35 8.31
CA GLY A 73 -4.33 4.91 6.97
C GLY A 73 -5.35 5.83 6.30
N ALA A 74 -6.35 6.32 7.04
CA ALA A 74 -7.33 7.27 6.52
C ALA A 74 -6.69 8.62 6.14
N VAL A 75 -5.77 9.13 6.97
CA VAL A 75 -5.01 10.35 6.66
C VAL A 75 -4.14 10.15 5.41
N PHE A 76 -3.48 8.99 5.30
CA PHE A 76 -2.69 8.63 4.11
C PHE A 76 -3.55 8.65 2.84
N LEU A 77 -4.72 8.00 2.85
CA LEU A 77 -5.62 7.98 1.69
C LEU A 77 -6.11 9.39 1.34
N MET A 78 -6.46 10.20 2.33
CA MET A 78 -6.90 11.57 2.11
C MET A 78 -5.80 12.42 1.44
N ILE A 79 -4.55 12.29 1.88
CA ILE A 79 -3.41 12.98 1.27
C ILE A 79 -3.17 12.50 -0.17
N MET A 80 -3.25 11.18 -0.40
CA MET A 80 -3.07 10.63 -1.74
C MET A 80 -4.15 11.14 -2.70
N PHE A 81 -5.42 11.23 -2.28
CA PHE A 81 -6.48 11.82 -3.10
C PHE A 81 -6.22 13.29 -3.44
N ILE A 82 -5.67 14.07 -2.50
CA ILE A 82 -5.26 15.46 -2.75
C ILE A 82 -4.04 15.53 -3.70
N PHE A 83 -3.14 14.54 -3.65
CA PHE A 83 -1.94 14.49 -4.48
C PHE A 83 -2.23 14.13 -5.95
N ILE A 84 -3.24 13.31 -6.23
CA ILE A 84 -3.62 12.89 -7.60
C ILE A 84 -3.78 14.09 -8.58
N PRO A 85 -4.62 15.11 -8.30
CA PRO A 85 -4.78 16.24 -9.23
C PRO A 85 -3.47 17.04 -9.38
N VAL A 86 -2.62 17.09 -8.36
CA VAL A 86 -1.30 17.73 -8.43
C VAL A 86 -0.33 16.93 -9.30
N ALA A 87 -0.44 15.60 -9.36
CA ALA A 87 0.36 14.80 -10.28
C ALA A 87 -0.05 15.03 -11.74
N PHE A 88 -1.35 15.23 -12.01
CA PHE A 88 -1.91 15.35 -13.36
C PHE A 88 -2.24 16.80 -13.79
N TYR A 89 -1.90 17.82 -12.99
CA TYR A 89 -2.32 19.22 -13.22
C TYR A 89 -2.02 19.77 -14.61
N LYS A 90 -0.93 19.31 -15.24
CA LYS A 90 -0.55 19.72 -16.59
C LYS A 90 -1.39 19.07 -17.67
N ASN A 91 -1.73 17.80 -17.49
CA ASN A 91 -2.55 17.05 -18.44
C ASN A 91 -4.03 17.46 -18.39
N LEU A 92 -4.45 18.17 -17.34
CA LEU A 92 -5.77 18.83 -17.25
C LEU A 92 -5.78 20.25 -17.85
N GLY A 93 -4.64 20.94 -17.92
CA GLY A 93 -4.56 22.35 -18.31
C GLY A 93 -4.27 22.53 -19.80
N LEU A 94 -5.30 22.45 -20.65
CA LEU A 94 -5.48 23.07 -21.99
C LEU A 94 -4.33 23.11 -23.03
N GLU A 95 -3.14 22.55 -22.79
CA GLU A 95 -2.07 22.41 -23.79
C GLU A 95 -2.14 21.03 -24.45
N ASN A 96 -3.06 20.89 -25.42
CA ASN A 96 -3.04 19.92 -26.53
C ASN A 96 -2.48 18.50 -26.25
N GLY A 97 -2.96 17.83 -25.20
CA GLY A 97 -2.60 16.43 -24.91
C GLY A 97 -3.82 15.61 -24.54
N GLN A 98 -3.99 14.44 -25.14
CA GLN A 98 -4.96 13.45 -24.70
C GLN A 98 -4.67 13.07 -23.24
N PHE A 99 -5.69 13.02 -22.39
CA PHE A 99 -5.53 12.65 -20.98
C PHE A 99 -4.93 11.23 -20.87
N PRO A 100 -3.82 11.02 -20.13
CA PRO A 100 -3.18 9.71 -20.03
C PRO A 100 -3.96 8.78 -19.09
N PHE A 101 -5.04 8.20 -19.59
CA PHE A 101 -5.92 7.29 -18.84
C PHE A 101 -5.16 6.10 -18.26
N HIS A 102 -4.18 5.56 -18.97
CA HIS A 102 -3.42 4.38 -18.54
C HIS A 102 -2.59 4.64 -17.27
N GLU A 103 -2.02 5.83 -17.10
CA GLU A 103 -1.27 6.18 -15.90
C GLU A 103 -2.20 6.46 -14.73
N TYR A 104 -3.27 7.22 -14.97
CA TYR A 104 -4.27 7.56 -13.96
C TYR A 104 -4.93 6.31 -13.36
N VAL A 105 -5.31 5.35 -14.21
CA VAL A 105 -5.95 4.10 -13.78
C VAL A 105 -5.01 3.26 -12.91
N LYS A 106 -3.68 3.27 -13.15
CA LYS A 106 -2.71 2.60 -12.27
C LYS A 106 -2.66 3.22 -10.86
N TYR A 107 -2.70 4.54 -10.75
CA TYR A 107 -2.75 5.22 -9.45
C TYR A 107 -4.02 4.87 -8.68
N LEU A 108 -5.18 4.88 -9.36
CA LEU A 108 -6.45 4.49 -8.73
C LEU A 108 -6.46 3.03 -8.29
N ALA A 109 -5.90 2.12 -9.09
CA ALA A 109 -5.81 0.71 -8.74
C ALA A 109 -4.95 0.48 -7.49
N ALA A 110 -3.81 1.17 -7.40
CA ALA A 110 -2.94 1.10 -6.24
C ALA A 110 -3.63 1.63 -4.97
N LEU A 111 -4.32 2.77 -5.07
CA LEU A 111 -5.04 3.35 -3.94
C LEU A 111 -6.22 2.51 -3.49
N LEU A 112 -6.96 1.92 -4.42
CA LEU A 112 -8.07 1.02 -4.11
C LEU A 112 -7.57 -0.24 -3.39
N SER A 113 -6.44 -0.80 -3.83
CA SER A 113 -5.82 -1.96 -3.16
C SER A 113 -5.38 -1.63 -1.74
N ILE A 114 -4.72 -0.48 -1.54
CA ILE A 114 -4.30 -0.01 -0.20
C ILE A 114 -5.53 0.25 0.69
N CYS A 115 -6.58 0.87 0.15
CA CYS A 115 -7.83 1.12 0.86
C CYS A 115 -8.49 -0.18 1.32
N CYS A 116 -8.58 -1.19 0.45
CA CYS A 116 -9.11 -2.50 0.81
C CYS A 116 -8.29 -3.17 1.93
N MET A 117 -6.96 -3.04 1.91
CA MET A 117 -6.10 -3.60 2.96
C MET A 117 -6.26 -2.88 4.31
N ILE A 118 -6.38 -1.54 4.31
CA ILE A 118 -6.62 -0.76 5.54
C ILE A 118 -7.99 -1.10 6.14
N PHE A 119 -9.02 -1.17 5.29
CA PHE A 119 -10.37 -1.50 5.74
C PHE A 119 -10.47 -2.93 6.29
N LEU A 120 -9.88 -3.92 5.59
CA LEU A 120 -9.86 -5.30 6.06
C LEU A 120 -9.00 -5.47 7.31
N GLY A 121 -7.90 -4.74 7.45
CA GLY A 121 -7.10 -4.72 8.68
C GLY A 121 -7.91 -4.19 9.87
N PHE A 122 -8.64 -3.10 9.69
CA PHE A 122 -9.55 -2.60 10.73
C PHE A 122 -10.70 -3.57 11.03
N ALA A 123 -11.29 -4.19 10.01
CA ALA A 123 -12.33 -5.19 10.20
C ALA A 123 -11.83 -6.45 10.92
N ASP A 124 -10.57 -6.85 10.70
CA ASP A 124 -9.91 -7.94 11.45
C ASP A 124 -9.78 -7.60 12.93
N ASP A 125 -9.37 -6.36 13.24
CA ASP A 125 -9.24 -5.87 14.61
C ASP A 125 -10.61 -5.79 15.32
N VAL A 126 -11.70 -5.48 14.61
CA VAL A 126 -13.05 -5.37 15.20
C VAL A 126 -13.75 -6.72 15.34
N LEU A 127 -13.58 -7.62 14.38
CA LEU A 127 -14.33 -8.88 14.30
C LEU A 127 -13.59 -10.07 14.91
N ASP A 128 -12.33 -9.91 15.34
CA ASP A 128 -11.48 -10.96 15.89
C ASP A 128 -11.56 -12.26 15.10
N LEU A 129 -11.36 -12.16 13.78
CA LEU A 129 -11.55 -13.28 12.87
C LEU A 129 -10.54 -14.39 13.14
N ARG A 130 -11.02 -15.65 13.10
CA ARG A 130 -10.14 -16.82 13.22
C ARG A 130 -9.04 -16.80 12.14
N TRP A 131 -7.85 -17.28 12.50
CA TRP A 131 -6.63 -17.28 11.68
C TRP A 131 -6.80 -17.77 10.22
N ARG A 132 -7.80 -18.61 9.95
CA ARG A 132 -8.13 -19.10 8.60
C ARG A 132 -8.59 -17.98 7.66
N HIS A 133 -9.39 -17.04 8.16
CA HIS A 133 -9.93 -15.94 7.35
C HIS A 133 -8.91 -14.81 7.19
N LYS A 134 -7.99 -14.65 8.15
CA LYS A 134 -6.85 -13.70 8.04
C LYS A 134 -5.97 -14.00 6.81
N LEU A 135 -5.88 -15.26 6.42
CA LEU A 135 -5.13 -15.68 5.24
C LEU A 135 -5.82 -15.29 3.91
N LEU A 136 -7.13 -15.07 3.92
CA LEU A 136 -7.90 -14.71 2.72
C LEU A 136 -7.99 -13.19 2.51
N MET A 137 -7.75 -12.37 3.53
CA MET A 137 -7.83 -10.90 3.41
C MET A 137 -6.88 -10.30 2.37
N PRO A 138 -5.60 -10.70 2.27
CA PRO A 138 -4.68 -10.17 1.25
C PRO A 138 -5.11 -10.52 -0.19
N MET A 139 -5.85 -11.61 -0.35
CA MET A 139 -6.39 -12.04 -1.64
C MET A 139 -7.43 -11.05 -2.12
N MET A 140 -8.37 -10.70 -1.24
CA MET A 140 -9.40 -9.72 -1.53
C MET A 140 -8.81 -8.33 -1.79
N ALA A 141 -7.76 -7.95 -1.07
CA ALA A 141 -7.09 -6.66 -1.24
C ALA A 141 -6.30 -6.53 -2.56
N THR A 142 -5.81 -7.64 -3.15
CA THR A 142 -5.02 -7.62 -4.39
C THR A 142 -5.88 -7.74 -5.66
N LEU A 143 -7.13 -8.18 -5.55
CA LEU A 143 -8.06 -8.30 -6.69
C LEU A 143 -8.23 -7.00 -7.52
N PRO A 144 -8.39 -5.80 -6.93
CA PRO A 144 -8.58 -4.59 -7.71
C PRO A 144 -7.35 -4.21 -8.54
N LEU A 145 -6.16 -4.41 -7.99
CA LEU A 145 -4.90 -4.18 -8.68
C LEU A 145 -4.73 -5.16 -9.84
N LEU A 146 -5.10 -6.42 -9.62
CA LEU A 146 -5.02 -7.47 -10.62
C LEU A 146 -6.00 -7.25 -11.80
N MET A 147 -7.22 -6.78 -11.52
CA MET A 147 -8.21 -6.42 -12.54
C MET A 147 -7.71 -5.29 -13.45
N VAL A 148 -7.14 -4.24 -12.86
CA VAL A 148 -6.61 -3.11 -13.63
C VAL A 148 -5.39 -3.53 -14.46
N TYR A 149 -4.51 -4.35 -13.90
CA TYR A 149 -3.34 -4.86 -14.62
C TYR A 149 -3.75 -5.64 -15.88
N PHE A 150 -4.77 -6.49 -15.75
CA PHE A 150 -5.29 -7.29 -16.86
C PHE A 150 -5.87 -6.42 -17.98
N VAL A 151 -6.75 -5.48 -17.63
CA VAL A 151 -7.41 -4.59 -18.61
C VAL A 151 -6.40 -3.67 -19.30
N SER A 152 -5.36 -3.24 -18.59
CA SER A 152 -4.42 -2.24 -19.08
C SER A 152 -3.36 -2.82 -20.02
N PHE A 153 -2.81 -4.00 -19.71
CA PHE A 153 -1.64 -4.50 -20.41
C PHE A 153 -1.93 -5.68 -21.33
N ASN A 154 -2.95 -6.51 -21.10
CA ASN A 154 -3.19 -7.77 -21.83
C ASN A 154 -1.95 -8.70 -21.96
N LEU A 155 -0.86 -8.43 -21.22
CA LEU A 155 0.41 -9.16 -21.29
C LEU A 155 0.45 -10.20 -20.16
N THR A 156 0.47 -11.48 -20.54
CA THR A 156 0.53 -12.63 -19.63
C THR A 156 1.90 -13.32 -19.56
N PHE A 157 2.90 -12.71 -20.16
CA PHE A 157 4.27 -13.21 -20.19
C PHE A 157 4.99 -12.87 -18.88
N ILE A 158 5.41 -13.90 -18.13
CA ILE A 158 6.26 -13.74 -16.96
C ILE A 158 7.65 -14.27 -17.29
N ILE A 159 8.67 -13.43 -17.05
CA ILE A 159 10.07 -13.83 -17.13
C ILE A 159 10.37 -14.72 -15.92
N VAL A 160 10.75 -15.96 -16.18
CA VAL A 160 10.97 -16.96 -15.13
C VAL A 160 12.28 -16.65 -14.39
N PRO A 161 12.29 -16.59 -13.04
CA PRO A 161 13.52 -16.39 -12.28
C PRO A 161 14.50 -17.55 -12.52
N VAL A 162 15.80 -17.25 -12.51
CA VAL A 162 16.91 -18.17 -12.80
C VAL A 162 16.77 -19.58 -12.18
N PRO A 163 16.38 -19.76 -10.91
CA PRO A 163 16.26 -21.11 -10.31
C PRO A 163 15.13 -21.98 -10.86
N VAL A 164 14.17 -21.43 -11.60
CA VAL A 164 12.99 -22.16 -12.14
C VAL A 164 13.08 -22.31 -13.67
N ARG A 165 14.11 -21.71 -14.28
CA ARG A 165 14.33 -21.70 -15.73
C ARG A 165 14.61 -23.09 -16.32
N TRP A 166 15.11 -24.02 -15.50
CA TRP A 166 15.36 -25.41 -15.90
C TRP A 166 14.09 -26.22 -16.20
N LEU A 167 12.93 -25.79 -15.66
CA LEU A 167 11.66 -26.50 -15.85
C LEU A 167 10.71 -25.80 -16.83
N PHE A 168 10.78 -24.48 -16.93
CA PHE A 168 9.77 -23.66 -17.63
C PHE A 168 10.30 -22.89 -18.86
N GLY A 169 11.60 -22.93 -19.17
CA GLY A 169 12.17 -22.14 -20.26
C GLY A 169 12.32 -20.66 -19.92
N TYR A 170 12.64 -19.82 -20.91
CA TYR A 170 12.92 -18.39 -20.70
C TYR A 170 11.66 -17.52 -20.60
N SER A 171 10.67 -17.80 -21.43
CA SER A 171 9.42 -17.07 -21.52
C SER A 171 8.26 -18.05 -21.51
N VAL A 172 7.44 -18.00 -20.47
CA VAL A 172 6.19 -18.76 -20.41
C VAL A 172 5.04 -17.79 -20.59
N ASP A 173 4.16 -18.13 -21.52
CA ASP A 173 2.89 -17.43 -21.69
C ASP A 173 1.85 -18.09 -20.78
N ILE A 174 1.55 -17.44 -19.67
CA ILE A 174 0.84 -18.08 -18.55
C ILE A 174 -0.68 -17.90 -18.67
N GLY A 175 -1.16 -17.06 -19.59
CA GLY A 175 -2.58 -16.80 -19.78
C GLY A 175 -3.34 -16.56 -18.46
N MET A 176 -4.57 -17.06 -18.39
CA MET A 176 -5.46 -16.96 -17.22
C MET A 176 -4.92 -17.66 -15.95
N CYS A 177 -3.93 -18.54 -16.06
CA CYS A 177 -3.30 -19.24 -14.92
C CYS A 177 -2.41 -18.32 -14.06
N CYS A 178 -2.12 -17.10 -14.50
CA CYS A 178 -1.34 -16.12 -13.75
C CYS A 178 -2.10 -15.68 -12.49
N PHE A 179 -3.42 -15.49 -12.63
CA PHE A 179 -4.31 -15.11 -11.54
C PHE A 179 -4.27 -16.11 -10.39
N THR A 180 -4.38 -17.40 -10.71
CA THR A 180 -4.36 -18.49 -9.72
C THR A 180 -3.00 -18.62 -9.05
N LYS A 181 -1.89 -18.42 -9.78
CA LYS A 181 -0.53 -18.46 -9.20
C LYS A 181 -0.23 -17.24 -8.33
N CYS A 182 -0.60 -16.03 -8.73
CA CYS A 182 -0.47 -14.84 -7.89
C CYS A 182 -1.31 -14.96 -6.61
N LEU A 183 -2.55 -15.45 -6.71
CA LEU A 183 -3.38 -15.82 -5.56
C LEU A 183 -2.67 -16.86 -4.68
N CYS A 184 -2.11 -17.92 -5.26
CA CYS A 184 -1.46 -19.00 -4.51
C CYS A 184 -0.16 -18.54 -3.81
N VAL A 185 0.63 -17.67 -4.44
CA VAL A 185 1.84 -17.08 -3.83
C VAL A 185 1.47 -16.20 -2.62
N CYS A 186 0.37 -15.45 -2.70
CA CYS A 186 -0.14 -14.67 -1.56
C CYS A 186 -0.66 -15.57 -0.41
N VAL A 187 -1.16 -16.77 -0.73
CA VAL A 187 -1.72 -17.76 0.23
C VAL A 187 -0.62 -18.59 0.92
N CYS A 188 0.45 -18.96 0.21
CA CYS A 188 1.32 -20.05 0.64
C CYS A 188 2.36 -19.65 1.70
N HIS A 189 2.65 -18.36 1.90
CA HIS A 189 3.72 -17.94 2.79
C HIS A 189 3.15 -17.26 4.05
N LYS A 190 2.94 -18.05 5.12
CA LYS A 190 2.64 -17.54 6.47
C LYS A 190 3.62 -16.45 7.00
N PRO A 191 4.85 -16.27 6.48
CA PRO A 191 5.67 -15.08 6.76
C PRO A 191 5.36 -13.82 5.93
N CYS A 192 4.34 -13.78 5.07
CA CYS A 192 4.10 -12.66 4.13
C CYS A 192 3.83 -11.30 4.78
N ILE A 193 3.34 -11.23 6.02
CA ILE A 193 3.26 -9.94 6.73
C ILE A 193 4.66 -9.33 6.91
N LEU A 194 5.68 -10.17 7.21
CA LEU A 194 7.06 -9.73 7.31
C LEU A 194 7.64 -9.33 5.94
N VAL A 195 7.31 -10.05 4.87
CA VAL A 195 7.78 -9.76 3.51
C VAL A 195 7.08 -8.55 2.90
N MET A 196 5.81 -8.28 3.24
CA MET A 196 5.11 -7.06 2.84
C MET A 196 5.62 -5.86 3.63
N ILE A 197 5.92 -5.98 4.93
CA ILE A 197 6.54 -4.90 5.71
C ILE A 197 7.96 -4.63 5.21
N ILE A 198 8.79 -5.67 5.00
CA ILE A 198 10.15 -5.53 4.44
C ILE A 198 10.10 -5.04 3.00
N GLY A 199 9.13 -5.47 2.20
CA GLY A 199 8.93 -5.06 0.81
C GLY A 199 8.43 -3.63 0.68
N SER A 200 7.47 -3.19 1.51
CA SER A 200 7.04 -1.80 1.60
C SER A 200 8.15 -0.91 2.20
N LEU A 201 8.95 -1.39 3.14
CA LEU A 201 10.13 -0.68 3.65
C LEU A 201 11.23 -0.58 2.58
N LEU A 202 11.47 -1.64 1.79
CA LEU A 202 12.40 -1.62 0.66
C LEU A 202 11.91 -0.74 -0.49
N LEU A 203 10.60 -0.73 -0.76
CA LEU A 203 9.99 0.13 -1.78
C LEU A 203 10.03 1.58 -1.33
N CYS A 204 9.75 1.88 -0.06
CA CYS A 204 9.91 3.21 0.53
C CYS A 204 11.37 3.67 0.56
N VAL A 205 12.33 2.79 0.85
CA VAL A 205 13.77 3.09 0.82
C VAL A 205 14.30 3.25 -0.61
N ASN A 206 13.81 2.46 -1.58
CA ASN A 206 14.23 2.58 -2.98
C ASN A 206 13.51 3.71 -3.73
N LEU A 207 12.25 4.02 -3.42
CA LEU A 207 11.53 5.23 -3.91
C LEU A 207 12.14 6.51 -3.33
N TRP A 208 12.70 6.48 -2.11
CA TRP A 208 13.43 7.60 -1.51
C TRP A 208 14.93 7.60 -1.84
N LYS A 209 15.40 6.77 -2.79
CA LYS A 209 16.76 6.91 -3.32
C LYS A 209 16.67 7.39 -4.77
N PRO A 210 16.61 8.72 -5.03
CA PRO A 210 16.38 9.28 -6.36
C PRO A 210 17.56 9.07 -7.34
N ASN A 211 18.58 8.33 -6.92
CA ASN A 211 19.86 8.23 -7.61
C ASN A 211 20.34 6.78 -7.82
N SER A 212 19.50 5.77 -7.57
CA SER A 212 19.85 4.42 -8.00
C SER A 212 19.54 4.32 -9.49
N LYS A 213 20.59 4.34 -10.31
CA LYS A 213 20.53 4.06 -11.76
C LYS A 213 19.79 2.76 -12.08
N VAL A 214 19.58 1.88 -11.09
CA VAL A 214 18.85 0.61 -11.19
C VAL A 214 17.36 0.81 -11.51
N PHE A 215 16.70 1.83 -10.97
CA PHE A 215 15.26 2.04 -11.26
C PHE A 215 15.05 2.62 -12.67
N SER A 216 15.88 3.57 -13.09
CA SER A 216 15.90 4.03 -14.50
C SER A 216 16.31 2.90 -15.43
N LEU A 217 17.36 2.11 -15.12
CA LEU A 217 17.77 0.98 -15.96
C LEU A 217 16.72 -0.13 -16.05
N LEU A 218 15.89 -0.36 -15.04
CA LEU A 218 14.81 -1.36 -15.12
C LEU A 218 13.62 -0.83 -15.93
N ILE A 219 13.29 0.46 -15.81
CA ILE A 219 12.24 1.10 -16.62
C ILE A 219 12.70 1.25 -18.07
N ASP A 220 13.93 1.72 -18.31
CA ASP A 220 14.54 1.88 -19.64
C ASP A 220 14.72 0.53 -20.34
N LYS A 221 15.04 -0.54 -19.60
CA LYS A 221 15.17 -1.89 -20.18
C LYS A 221 13.83 -2.56 -20.43
N GLN A 222 12.78 -2.19 -19.69
CA GLN A 222 11.40 -2.60 -20.02
C GLN A 222 10.84 -1.80 -21.20
N TYR A 223 11.18 -0.51 -21.30
CA TYR A 223 10.76 0.37 -22.41
C TYR A 223 11.50 0.05 -23.72
N SER A 224 12.80 -0.24 -23.66
CA SER A 224 13.61 -0.61 -24.84
C SER A 224 13.20 -1.96 -25.44
N SER A 225 12.71 -2.90 -24.64
CA SER A 225 12.15 -4.17 -25.15
C SER A 225 10.77 -4.01 -25.81
N SER A 226 10.11 -2.86 -25.65
CA SER A 226 8.83 -2.56 -26.32
C SER A 226 9.00 -1.87 -27.68
N GLN A 227 10.19 -1.34 -28.02
CA GLN A 227 10.45 -0.73 -29.34
C GLN A 227 11.15 -1.66 -30.34
N GLU A 228 11.63 -2.82 -29.90
CA GLU A 228 12.28 -3.82 -30.78
C GLU A 228 11.28 -4.82 -31.39
N ILE A 229 9.97 -4.62 -31.19
CA ILE A 229 8.89 -5.50 -31.67
C ILE A 229 7.82 -4.69 -32.45
N ASP A 230 8.24 -3.60 -33.10
CA ASP A 230 7.54 -3.00 -34.25
C ASP A 230 8.31 -3.36 -35.53
#